data_AF-N9MJ54-F1
#
_entry.id   AF-N9MJ54-F1
#
_cell.length_a   1.000
_cell.length_b   1.000
_cell.length_c   1.000
_cell.angle_alpha   90.00
_cell.angle_beta   90.00
_cell.angle_gamma   90.00
#
_symmetry.space_group_name_H-M   'P 1'
#
loop_
_entity.id
_entity.type
_entity.pdbx_description
1 polymer ?
#
loop_
_entity_poly.entity_id
_entity_poly.type
_entity_poly.pdbx_seq_one_letter_code
_entity_poly.pdbx_strand_id
1 'polypeptide(L)'
;MKKIILIGLLPLLISGCNAKTTPQQELSIQAKFLPTIVGIDAGVYALASQQKPSPLTIQLFDSALLKAGLLMKYENEVGNNFSIEDGTNIVKINSLCLMGKFLNSPDYQGAVKMDKKYHTDLYRWLDMKQKKWESLLKNEDIGAFDYSCIS
;
A
#
# COMPACT_ATOMS: atom_id res chain seq x y z
N MET A 1 22.57 13.54 -64.01
CA MET A 1 21.24 13.29 -63.40
C MET A 1 21.07 11.80 -63.14
N LYS A 2 20.91 11.40 -61.87
CA LYS A 2 20.22 10.22 -61.33
C LYS A 2 20.92 9.75 -60.04
N LYS A 3 20.51 10.36 -58.92
CA LYS A 3 20.71 9.86 -57.56
C LYS A 3 19.54 8.90 -57.28
N ILE A 4 19.77 7.59 -57.32
CA ILE A 4 18.78 6.58 -56.89
C ILE A 4 19.52 5.43 -56.20
N ILE A 5 20.07 5.68 -55.00
CA ILE A 5 20.45 4.60 -54.07
C ILE A 5 20.34 5.18 -52.66
N LEU A 6 19.19 5.06 -51.99
CA LEU A 6 19.07 4.93 -50.52
C LEU A 6 17.60 4.85 -50.01
N ILE A 7 16.75 3.99 -50.58
CA ILE A 7 15.37 3.80 -50.06
C ILE A 7 15.07 2.31 -49.90
N GLY A 8 15.95 1.59 -49.19
CA GLY A 8 15.79 0.14 -48.96
C GLY A 8 15.85 -0.32 -47.50
N LEU A 9 16.27 0.54 -46.57
CA LEU A 9 16.58 0.13 -45.19
C LEU A 9 15.65 0.72 -44.12
N LEU A 10 14.58 1.42 -44.50
CA LEU A 10 13.68 2.08 -43.57
C LEU A 10 12.39 1.34 -43.12
N PRO A 11 12.09 0.05 -43.43
CA PRO A 11 10.92 -0.60 -42.82
C PRO A 11 11.22 -1.34 -41.49
N LEU A 12 12.48 -1.46 -41.05
CA LEU A 12 12.84 -2.30 -39.89
C LEU A 12 12.83 -1.59 -38.53
N LEU A 13 12.53 -0.28 -38.48
CA LEU A 13 12.51 0.49 -37.21
C LEU A 13 11.12 0.71 -36.63
N ILE A 14 10.07 0.14 -37.24
CA ILE A 14 8.70 0.20 -36.73
C ILE A 14 8.32 -1.09 -35.98
N SER A 15 9.26 -1.74 -35.30
CA SER A 15 8.90 -2.59 -34.17
C SER A 15 8.60 -1.67 -32.99
N GLY A 16 7.46 -0.98 -33.05
CA GLY A 16 6.91 -0.30 -31.88
C GLY A 16 6.87 -1.31 -30.74
N CYS A 17 7.57 -1.03 -29.64
CA CYS A 17 7.58 -1.86 -28.44
C CYS A 17 6.15 -2.01 -27.91
N ASN A 18 5.42 -3.00 -28.40
CA ASN A 18 4.23 -3.55 -27.75
C ASN A 18 4.69 -4.43 -26.58
N ALA A 19 5.53 -3.91 -25.69
CA ALA A 19 5.86 -4.57 -24.43
C ALA A 19 4.64 -4.44 -23.52
N LYS A 20 3.59 -5.24 -23.77
CA LYS A 20 2.50 -5.42 -22.80
C LYS A 20 3.14 -5.93 -21.52
N THR A 21 2.88 -5.26 -20.40
CA THR A 21 3.30 -5.72 -19.08
C THR A 21 2.80 -7.14 -18.89
N THR A 22 3.67 -8.02 -18.40
CA THR A 22 3.22 -9.35 -17.98
C THR A 22 2.30 -9.19 -16.77
N PRO A 23 1.38 -10.13 -16.50
CA PRO A 23 0.54 -10.08 -15.31
C PRO A 23 1.35 -9.87 -14.02
N GLN A 24 2.55 -10.46 -13.92
CA GLN A 24 3.43 -10.28 -12.75
C GLN A 24 4.01 -8.86 -12.63
N GLN A 25 4.37 -8.25 -13.76
CA GLN A 25 4.84 -6.87 -13.78
C GLN A 25 3.70 -5.92 -13.38
N GLU A 26 2.50 -6.17 -13.87
CA GLU A 26 1.30 -5.41 -13.54
C GLU A 26 0.98 -5.50 -12.03
N LEU A 27 1.00 -6.71 -11.46
CA LEU A 27 0.85 -6.93 -10.02
C LEU A 27 1.90 -6.15 -9.22
N SER A 28 3.15 -6.17 -9.67
CA SER A 28 4.25 -5.46 -9.00
C SER A 28 4.07 -3.94 -9.04
N ILE A 29 3.59 -3.39 -10.16
CA ILE A 29 3.30 -1.96 -10.30
C ILE A 29 2.18 -1.55 -9.36
N GLN A 30 1.08 -2.32 -9.35
CA GLN A 30 -0.06 -2.06 -8.48
C GLN A 30 0.31 -2.16 -7.00
N ALA A 31 1.07 -3.18 -6.60
CA ALA A 31 1.54 -3.35 -5.23
C ALA A 31 2.33 -2.13 -4.73
N LYS A 32 3.21 -1.57 -5.56
CA LYS A 32 3.99 -0.35 -5.25
C LYS A 32 3.13 0.92 -5.19
N PHE A 33 1.97 0.92 -5.85
CA PHE A 33 1.05 2.04 -5.81
C PHE A 33 0.18 2.04 -4.54
N LEU A 34 -0.21 0.87 -4.02
CA LEU A 34 -1.15 0.73 -2.89
C LEU A 34 -0.82 1.60 -1.65
N PRO A 35 0.44 1.76 -1.20
CA PRO A 35 0.75 2.66 -0.07
C PRO A 35 0.31 4.10 -0.30
N THR A 36 0.25 4.55 -1.55
CA THR A 36 -0.24 5.89 -1.92
C THR A 36 -1.73 6.03 -1.62
N ILE A 37 -2.52 4.98 -1.88
CA ILE A 37 -3.96 4.96 -1.59
C ILE A 37 -4.21 5.01 -0.08
N VAL A 38 -3.39 4.32 0.71
CA VAL A 38 -3.45 4.39 2.18
C VAL A 38 -3.09 5.79 2.67
N GLY A 39 -2.12 6.44 2.04
CA GLY A 39 -1.70 7.81 2.35
C GLY A 39 -2.82 8.85 2.28
N ILE A 40 -3.85 8.64 1.47
CA ILE A 40 -4.99 9.57 1.31
C ILE A 40 -5.72 9.79 2.65
N ASP A 41 -5.86 8.74 3.45
CA ASP A 41 -6.65 8.77 4.69
C ASP A 41 -5.78 8.81 5.96
N ALA A 42 -4.45 8.93 5.84
CA ALA A 42 -3.52 8.74 6.95
C ALA A 42 -3.81 9.63 8.17
N GLY A 43 -4.04 10.93 7.95
CA GLY A 43 -4.40 11.85 9.03
C GLY A 43 -5.78 11.54 9.63
N VAL A 44 -6.71 11.05 8.81
CA VAL A 44 -8.05 10.65 9.29
C VAL A 44 -7.95 9.41 10.18
N TYR A 45 -7.09 8.45 9.87
CA TYR A 45 -6.82 7.30 10.76
C TYR A 45 -6.27 7.75 12.11
N ALA A 46 -5.32 8.71 12.12
CA ALA A 46 -4.74 9.24 13.35
C ALA A 46 -5.78 9.93 14.24
N LEU A 47 -6.70 10.70 13.63
CA LEU A 47 -7.77 11.40 14.34
C LEU A 47 -8.89 10.45 14.79
N ALA A 48 -9.29 9.48 13.96
CA ALA A 48 -10.35 8.54 14.27
C ALA A 48 -9.95 7.57 15.40
N SER A 49 -8.67 7.20 15.48
CA SER A 49 -8.11 6.35 16.54
C SER A 49 -8.27 6.94 17.95
N GLN A 50 -8.48 8.25 18.06
CA GLN A 50 -8.66 8.96 19.34
C GLN A 50 -10.13 9.14 19.74
N GLN A 51 -11.06 8.66 18.90
CA GLN A 51 -12.50 8.87 19.05
C GLN A 51 -13.21 7.54 19.21
N LYS A 52 -14.34 7.55 19.93
CA LYS A 52 -15.25 6.40 19.96
C LYS A 52 -15.81 6.12 18.56
N PRO A 53 -16.11 4.85 18.22
CA PRO A 53 -16.72 4.50 16.95
C PRO A 53 -18.02 5.28 16.70
N SER A 54 -18.11 5.91 15.53
CA SER A 54 -19.32 6.52 14.99
C SER A 54 -19.66 5.85 13.65
N PRO A 55 -20.87 6.02 13.10
CA PRO A 55 -21.20 5.44 11.79
C PRO A 55 -20.18 5.78 10.70
N LEU A 56 -19.68 7.02 10.68
CA LEU A 56 -18.67 7.46 9.72
C LEU A 56 -17.31 6.78 9.96
N THR A 57 -16.84 6.74 11.21
CA THR A 57 -15.53 6.14 11.51
C THR A 57 -15.55 4.62 11.42
N ILE A 58 -16.71 3.97 11.57
CA ILE A 58 -16.89 2.55 11.27
C ILE A 58 -16.74 2.30 9.76
N GLN A 59 -17.34 3.13 8.89
CA GLN A 59 -17.13 3.01 7.44
C GLN A 59 -15.66 3.26 7.05
N LEU A 60 -14.99 4.19 7.73
CA LEU A 60 -13.55 4.39 7.58
C LEU A 60 -12.76 3.13 7.98
N PHE A 61 -13.14 2.47 9.07
CA PHE A 61 -12.53 1.23 9.53
C PHE A 61 -12.71 0.09 8.52
N ASP A 62 -13.92 -0.09 7.99
CA ASP A 62 -14.20 -1.05 6.91
C ASP A 62 -13.35 -0.76 5.65
N SER A 63 -13.20 0.51 5.29
CA SER A 63 -12.33 0.93 4.18
C SER A 63 -10.85 0.62 4.47
N ALA A 64 -10.38 0.86 5.69
CA ALA A 64 -9.01 0.54 6.11
C ALA A 64 -8.77 -0.98 6.10
N LEU A 65 -9.73 -1.78 6.55
CA LEU A 65 -9.67 -3.25 6.50
C LEU A 65 -9.53 -3.74 5.06
N LEU A 66 -10.32 -3.20 4.14
CA LEU A 66 -10.22 -3.53 2.72
C LEU A 66 -8.84 -3.19 2.16
N LYS A 67 -8.30 -2.01 2.47
CA LYS A 67 -6.96 -1.57 2.05
C LYS A 67 -5.86 -2.47 2.62
N ALA A 68 -5.90 -2.80 3.90
CA ALA A 68 -4.97 -3.73 4.53
C ALA A 68 -5.05 -5.14 3.90
N GLY A 69 -6.27 -5.60 3.62
CA GLY A 69 -6.52 -6.83 2.89
C GLY A 69 -5.89 -6.87 1.50
N LEU A 70 -5.99 -5.77 0.75
CA LEU A 70 -5.34 -5.63 -0.55
C LEU A 70 -3.82 -5.67 -0.41
N LEU A 71 -3.24 -4.91 0.52
CA LEU A 71 -1.78 -4.93 0.75
C LEU A 71 -1.28 -6.36 1.05
N MET A 72 -1.94 -7.06 1.98
CA MET A 72 -1.60 -8.45 2.32
C MET A 72 -1.70 -9.36 1.09
N LYS A 73 -2.78 -9.25 0.31
CA LYS A 73 -3.00 -10.07 -0.88
C LYS A 73 -1.94 -9.83 -1.95
N TYR A 74 -1.63 -8.57 -2.27
CA TYR A 74 -0.61 -8.23 -3.26
C TYR A 74 0.78 -8.65 -2.81
N GLU A 75 1.10 -8.51 -1.53
CA GLU A 75 2.38 -9.00 -1.00
C GLU A 75 2.54 -10.51 -1.21
N ASN A 76 1.47 -11.27 -0.96
CA ASN A 76 1.45 -12.72 -1.17
C ASN A 76 1.47 -13.13 -2.66
N GLU A 77 0.80 -12.37 -3.54
CA GLU A 77 0.65 -12.71 -4.97
C GLU A 77 1.84 -12.26 -5.83
N VAL A 78 2.55 -11.20 -5.46
CA VAL A 78 3.76 -10.76 -6.18
C VAL A 78 4.91 -11.77 -6.01
N GLY A 79 5.02 -12.41 -4.85
CA GLY A 79 6.04 -13.43 -4.57
C GLY A 79 7.47 -12.86 -4.55
N ASN A 80 8.48 -13.73 -4.75
CA ASN A 80 9.90 -13.35 -4.83
C ASN A 80 10.43 -12.53 -3.63
N ASN A 81 9.94 -12.81 -2.42
CA ASN A 81 10.26 -12.07 -1.19
C ASN A 81 9.90 -10.57 -1.24
N PHE A 82 9.00 -10.16 -2.13
CA PHE A 82 8.51 -8.80 -2.19
C PHE A 82 7.89 -8.39 -0.85
N SER A 83 8.15 -7.16 -0.45
CA SER A 83 7.51 -6.49 0.67
C SER A 83 6.91 -5.17 0.22
N ILE A 84 5.75 -4.81 0.77
CA ILE A 84 5.14 -3.49 0.56
C ILE A 84 6.09 -2.33 0.89
N GLU A 85 7.06 -2.55 1.77
CA GLU A 85 8.05 -1.54 2.13
C GLU A 85 9.12 -1.33 1.04
N ASP A 86 9.24 -2.24 0.06
CA ASP A 86 10.30 -2.22 -0.94
C ASP A 86 10.11 -1.03 -1.91
N GLY A 87 10.98 -0.02 -1.77
CA GLY A 87 10.91 1.22 -2.55
C GLY A 87 9.80 2.18 -2.09
N THR A 88 9.21 1.93 -0.92
CA THR A 88 8.24 2.82 -0.28
C THR A 88 8.95 3.86 0.59
N ASN A 89 8.66 5.14 0.39
CA ASN A 89 9.27 6.21 1.17
C ASN A 89 8.72 6.30 2.59
N ILE A 90 9.43 7.00 3.47
CA ILE A 90 9.11 7.03 4.90
C ILE A 90 7.75 7.67 5.23
N VAL A 91 7.31 8.64 4.42
CA VAL A 91 5.98 9.26 4.54
C VAL A 91 4.88 8.21 4.34
N LYS A 92 5.02 7.37 3.33
CA LYS A 92 4.09 6.26 3.07
C LYS A 92 4.18 5.16 4.12
N ILE A 93 5.38 4.88 4.64
CA ILE A 93 5.54 3.96 5.78
C ILE A 93 4.78 4.49 7.01
N ASN A 94 4.87 5.80 7.29
CA ASN A 94 4.09 6.43 8.35
C ASN A 94 2.58 6.30 8.13
N SER A 95 2.09 6.50 6.89
CA SER A 95 0.68 6.29 6.56
C SER A 95 0.20 4.85 6.78
N LEU A 96 1.00 3.86 6.35
CA LEU A 96 0.72 2.43 6.58
C LEU A 96 0.65 2.14 8.08
N CYS A 97 1.57 2.69 8.85
CA CYS A 97 1.65 2.54 10.29
C CYS A 97 0.44 3.15 11.02
N LEU A 98 -0.02 4.34 10.62
CA LEU A 98 -1.23 4.95 11.18
C LEU A 98 -2.48 4.12 10.90
N MET A 99 -2.60 3.58 9.68
CA MET A 99 -3.68 2.64 9.34
C MET A 99 -3.61 1.38 10.24
N GLY A 100 -2.41 0.83 10.45
CA GLY A 100 -2.23 -0.34 11.31
C GLY A 100 -2.62 -0.08 12.77
N LYS A 101 -2.22 1.06 13.35
CA LYS A 101 -2.66 1.49 14.69
C LYS A 101 -4.19 1.63 14.75
N PHE A 102 -4.80 2.24 13.75
CA PHE A 102 -6.25 2.40 13.68
C PHE A 102 -6.98 1.05 13.65
N LEU A 103 -6.52 0.12 12.81
CA LEU A 103 -7.06 -1.23 12.70
C LEU A 103 -6.86 -2.07 13.97
N ASN A 104 -5.81 -1.80 14.73
CA ASN A 104 -5.55 -2.44 16.02
C ASN A 104 -6.33 -1.84 17.21
N SER A 105 -7.22 -0.87 16.97
CA SER A 105 -8.07 -0.31 18.01
C SER A 105 -9.14 -1.31 18.47
N PRO A 106 -9.16 -1.74 19.76
CA PRO A 106 -10.14 -2.71 20.27
C PRO A 106 -11.59 -2.21 20.14
N ASP A 107 -11.80 -0.91 20.32
CA ASP A 107 -13.13 -0.28 20.24
C ASP A 107 -13.74 -0.47 18.85
N TYR A 108 -12.92 -0.36 17.79
CA TYR A 108 -13.37 -0.52 16.42
C TYR A 108 -13.48 -1.98 16.01
N GLN A 109 -12.57 -2.85 16.46
CA GLN A 109 -12.66 -4.29 16.20
C GLN A 109 -13.96 -4.90 16.75
N GLY A 110 -14.41 -4.45 17.92
CA GLY A 110 -15.69 -4.89 18.50
C GLY A 110 -16.92 -4.37 17.76
N ALA A 111 -16.78 -3.31 16.95
CA ALA A 111 -17.89 -2.68 16.24
C ALA A 111 -18.19 -3.30 14.86
N VAL A 112 -17.25 -4.09 14.30
CA VAL A 112 -17.39 -4.69 12.96
C VAL A 112 -17.54 -6.21 13.04
N LYS A 113 -18.27 -6.79 12.08
CA LYS A 113 -18.40 -8.25 11.93
C LYS A 113 -17.58 -8.71 10.73
N MET A 114 -16.59 -9.57 10.97
CA MET A 114 -15.73 -10.13 9.92
C MET A 114 -15.74 -11.65 9.89
N ASP A 115 -15.44 -12.24 8.73
CA ASP A 115 -15.15 -13.68 8.65
C ASP A 115 -13.94 -14.04 9.54
N LYS A 116 -14.09 -15.08 10.35
CA LYS A 116 -13.12 -15.43 11.38
C LYS A 116 -11.76 -15.83 10.81
N LYS A 117 -11.73 -16.56 9.68
CA LYS A 117 -10.48 -17.02 9.08
C LYS A 117 -9.74 -15.86 8.44
N TYR A 118 -10.43 -15.09 7.60
CA TYR A 118 -9.88 -13.89 6.98
C TYR A 118 -9.34 -12.90 8.01
N HIS A 119 -10.11 -12.67 9.08
CA HIS A 119 -9.70 -11.85 10.23
C HIS A 119 -8.39 -12.35 10.85
N THR A 120 -8.28 -13.65 11.14
CA THR A 120 -7.09 -14.22 11.78
C THR A 120 -5.82 -14.05 10.92
N ASP A 121 -5.92 -14.28 9.62
CA ASP A 121 -4.76 -14.16 8.71
C ASP A 121 -4.35 -12.70 8.52
N LEU A 122 -5.32 -11.80 8.37
CA LEU A 122 -5.07 -10.35 8.25
C LEU A 122 -4.39 -9.77 9.48
N TYR A 123 -4.91 -10.04 10.68
CA TYR A 123 -4.34 -9.48 11.91
C TYR A 123 -2.97 -10.04 12.25
N ARG A 124 -2.69 -11.31 11.91
CA ARG A 124 -1.33 -11.86 12.02
C ARG A 124 -0.35 -11.12 11.12
N TRP A 125 -0.75 -10.85 9.87
CA TRP A 125 0.07 -10.07 8.95
C TRP A 125 0.25 -8.63 9.46
N LEU A 126 -0.83 -8.00 9.92
CA LEU A 126 -0.82 -6.63 10.42
C LEU A 126 0.09 -6.47 11.64
N ASP A 127 0.10 -7.41 12.59
CA ASP A 127 0.99 -7.38 13.76
C ASP A 127 2.48 -7.42 13.38
N MET A 128 2.83 -8.24 12.38
CA MET A 128 4.21 -8.28 11.88
C MET A 128 4.59 -6.97 11.18
N LYS A 129 3.66 -6.42 10.40
CA LYS A 129 3.85 -5.17 9.67
C LYS A 129 3.94 -3.96 10.57
N GLN A 130 3.08 -3.86 11.58
CA GLN A 130 3.09 -2.78 12.56
C GLN A 130 4.48 -2.65 13.20
N LYS A 131 5.06 -3.76 13.68
CA LYS A 131 6.41 -3.79 14.25
C LYS A 131 7.48 -3.36 13.25
N LYS A 132 7.38 -3.80 12.00
CA LYS A 132 8.32 -3.42 10.93
C LYS A 132 8.23 -1.92 10.63
N TRP A 133 7.03 -1.38 10.48
CA TRP A 133 6.82 0.04 10.19
C TRP A 133 7.28 0.94 11.34
N GLU A 134 6.94 0.61 12.58
CA GLU A 134 7.42 1.33 13.76
C GLU A 134 8.95 1.31 13.86
N SER A 135 9.59 0.17 13.56
CA SER A 135 11.05 0.05 13.54
C SER A 135 11.69 0.95 12.47
N LEU A 136 11.11 0.99 11.27
CA LEU A 136 11.59 1.86 10.17
C LEU A 136 11.44 3.35 10.51
N LEU A 137 10.43 3.71 11.29
CA LEU A 137 10.15 5.10 11.68
C LEU A 137 10.94 5.57 12.90
N LYS A 138 11.49 4.64 13.71
CA LYS A 138 12.04 4.92 15.05
C LYS A 138 13.05 6.08 15.12
N ASN A 139 13.84 6.29 14.07
CA ASN A 139 14.89 7.31 14.04
C ASN A 139 14.50 8.56 13.24
N GLU A 140 13.28 8.63 12.74
CA GLU A 140 12.78 9.76 11.98
C GLU A 140 12.36 10.89 12.91
N ASP A 141 12.52 12.12 12.46
CA ASP A 141 12.01 13.28 13.18
C ASP A 141 10.47 13.23 13.19
N ILE A 142 9.89 13.28 14.39
CA ILE A 142 8.43 13.31 14.58
C ILE A 142 7.82 14.52 13.86
N GLY A 143 8.56 15.64 13.75
CA GLY A 143 8.15 16.83 13.02
C GLY A 143 8.11 16.66 11.49
N ALA A 144 8.59 15.54 10.95
CA ALA A 144 8.49 15.22 9.53
C ALA A 144 7.08 14.78 9.09
N PHE A 145 6.17 14.56 10.04
CA PHE A 145 4.81 14.08 9.78
C PHE A 145 3.76 14.97 10.45
N ASP A 146 2.67 15.30 9.73
CA ASP A 146 1.51 15.97 10.33
C ASP A 146 0.91 15.16 11.49
N TYR A 147 0.94 13.84 11.34
CA TYR A 147 0.60 12.87 12.38
C TYR A 147 1.67 11.77 12.37
N SER A 148 2.33 11.56 13.50
CA SER A 148 3.37 10.54 13.62
C SER A 148 2.78 9.22 14.11
N CYS A 149 3.20 8.11 13.51
CA CYS A 149 2.83 6.79 14.01
C CYS A 149 3.62 6.40 15.26
N ILE A 150 4.80 6.95 15.51
CA ILE A 150 5.64 6.56 16.66
C ILE A 150 5.39 7.40 17.92
N SER A 151 4.52 8.41 17.85
CA SER A 151 4.04 9.17 19.00
C SER A 151 2.94 8.46 19.79
#